data_AF-A0A7C4L053-F1
#
_entry.id   AF-A0A7C4L053-F1
#
_cell.length_a   1.000
_cell.length_b   1.000
_cell.length_c   1.000
_cell.angle_alpha   90.00
_cell.angle_beta   90.00
_cell.angle_gamma   90.00
#
_symmetry.space_group_name_H-M   'P 1'
#
loop_
_entity.id
_entity.type
_entity.pdbx_description
1 polymer ?
#
loop_
_entity_poly.entity_id
_entity_poly.type
_entity_poly.pdbx_seq_one_letter_code
_entity_poly.pdbx_strand_id
1 'polypeptide(L)'
;MASSLGAARLIVSNVLAYTEDMVDQTLYGYAPVDSVKGFGFPNLGSGWWLWSFMEMPRMHWGAERRCRFIHDRATVVGWDGGVSPCYALSHNYSYYTLDGVKKKVNRYVLGNVTQTPLDEIWVSEEYMQYRSEVAVYHFPSCPDCDLRSTCDLRQINEGCWGLNPSCADCLWSQDIIRCP
;
A
#
# COMPACT_ATOMS: atom_id res chain seq x y z
N MET A 1 6.22 26.78 -1.10
CA MET A 1 5.92 25.89 0.04
C MET A 1 6.87 24.69 0.09
N ALA A 2 6.97 23.88 -0.97
CA ALA A 2 8.00 22.83 -1.08
C ALA A 2 9.44 23.37 -1.05
N SER A 3 9.67 24.46 -1.80
CA SER A 3 10.98 25.10 -1.90
C SER A 3 11.47 25.73 -0.60
N SER A 4 10.56 26.38 0.13
CA SER A 4 10.83 26.94 1.46
C SER A 4 11.15 25.89 2.52
N LEU A 5 10.79 24.62 2.30
CA LEU A 5 11.10 23.51 3.21
C LEU A 5 12.36 22.73 2.80
N GLY A 6 13.02 23.08 1.69
CA GLY A 6 14.18 22.36 1.18
C GLY A 6 13.89 20.90 0.80
N ALA A 7 12.64 20.57 0.50
CA ALA A 7 12.22 19.19 0.25
C ALA A 7 12.71 18.66 -1.11
N ALA A 8 13.38 17.51 -1.10
CA ALA A 8 13.86 16.83 -2.30
C ALA A 8 12.77 16.05 -3.05
N ARG A 9 11.75 15.59 -2.32
CA ARG A 9 10.63 14.83 -2.88
C ARG A 9 9.31 15.33 -2.33
N LEU A 10 8.31 15.43 -3.20
CA LEU A 10 6.91 15.56 -2.83
C LEU A 10 6.17 14.32 -3.32
N ILE A 11 5.54 13.63 -2.38
CA ILE A 11 4.66 12.50 -2.69
C ILE A 11 3.24 13.01 -2.56
N VAL A 12 2.48 12.92 -3.65
CA VAL A 12 1.03 13.09 -3.62
C VAL A 12 0.43 11.69 -3.53
N SER A 13 -0.53 11.50 -2.63
CA SER A 13 -1.28 10.25 -2.49
C SER A 13 -2.76 10.55 -2.54
N ASN A 14 -3.55 9.62 -3.07
CA ASN A 14 -4.98 9.66 -2.87
C ASN A 14 -5.33 9.43 -1.39
N VAL A 15 -6.50 9.92 -1.01
CA VAL A 15 -7.13 9.66 0.29
C VAL A 15 -7.67 8.23 0.28
N LEU A 16 -7.40 7.45 1.33
CA LEU A 16 -8.10 6.20 1.55
C LEU A 16 -9.44 6.50 2.24
N ALA A 17 -10.56 6.03 1.69
CA ALA A 17 -11.88 6.29 2.25
C ALA A 17 -12.11 5.49 3.54
N TYR A 18 -11.82 6.07 4.70
CA TYR A 18 -12.04 5.43 6.01
C TYR A 18 -13.50 5.51 6.47
N THR A 19 -14.24 6.51 5.99
CA THR A 19 -15.65 6.74 6.28
C THR A 19 -16.46 6.80 4.98
N GLU A 20 -17.78 6.66 5.08
CA GLU A 20 -18.67 6.63 3.91
C GLU A 20 -18.66 7.97 3.15
N ASP A 21 -18.61 9.10 3.86
CA ASP A 21 -18.53 10.45 3.27
C ASP A 21 -17.19 10.72 2.56
N MET A 22 -16.14 9.95 2.86
CA MET A 22 -14.87 10.03 2.14
C MET A 22 -14.89 9.31 0.80
N VAL A 23 -15.88 8.44 0.54
CA VAL A 23 -16.02 7.75 -0.76
C VAL A 23 -16.15 8.77 -1.89
N ASP A 24 -16.97 9.80 -1.69
CA ASP A 24 -17.17 10.90 -2.65
C ASP A 24 -15.93 11.81 -2.82
N GLN A 25 -14.93 11.66 -1.94
CA GLN A 25 -13.66 12.40 -1.99
C GLN A 25 -12.55 11.61 -2.68
N THR A 26 -12.78 10.34 -3.01
CA THR A 26 -11.81 9.52 -3.74
C THR A 26 -11.71 9.98 -5.19
N LEU A 27 -10.48 10.05 -5.70
CA LEU A 27 -10.19 10.46 -7.09
C LEU A 27 -9.72 9.29 -7.94
N TYR A 28 -10.11 8.07 -7.55
CA TYR A 28 -9.69 6.85 -8.22
C TYR A 28 -10.84 5.86 -8.38
N GLY A 29 -10.83 5.08 -9.47
CA GLY A 29 -11.89 4.13 -9.78
C GLY A 29 -11.45 3.02 -10.74
N TYR A 30 -12.41 2.31 -11.32
CA TYR A 30 -12.15 1.30 -12.35
C TYR A 30 -12.05 1.91 -13.77
N ALA A 31 -12.74 3.03 -14.00
CA ALA A 31 -12.69 3.70 -15.28
C ALA A 31 -11.28 4.25 -15.53
N PRO A 32 -10.72 4.12 -16.75
CA PRO A 32 -9.45 4.73 -17.08
C PRO A 32 -9.53 6.24 -16.93
N VAL A 33 -8.65 6.79 -16.09
CA VAL A 33 -8.47 8.24 -15.90
C VAL A 33 -6.98 8.54 -16.08
N ASP A 34 -6.68 9.54 -16.90
CA ASP A 34 -5.31 9.98 -17.10
C ASP A 34 -4.70 10.44 -15.77
N SER A 35 -3.65 9.73 -15.33
CA SER A 35 -2.90 10.13 -14.15
C SER A 35 -2.13 11.41 -14.45
N VAL A 36 -2.20 12.38 -13.55
CA VAL A 36 -1.33 13.55 -13.60
C VAL A 36 0.12 13.07 -13.55
N LYS A 37 0.92 13.44 -14.54
CA LYS A 37 2.32 13.04 -14.57
C LYS A 37 3.09 13.78 -13.48
N GLY A 38 3.88 13.02 -12.72
CA GLY A 38 4.91 13.61 -11.87
C GLY A 38 5.82 14.49 -12.70
N PHE A 39 6.26 15.60 -12.13
CA PHE A 39 7.20 16.48 -12.79
C PHE A 39 8.28 16.90 -11.84
N GLY A 40 9.30 17.43 -12.49
CA GLY A 40 10.50 17.84 -11.86
C GLY A 40 10.70 19.34 -11.87
N PHE A 41 11.24 19.92 -10.81
CA PHE A 41 11.54 21.35 -10.77
C PHE A 41 12.81 21.68 -9.97
N PRO A 42 13.55 22.73 -10.38
CA PRO A 42 14.69 23.21 -9.62
C PRO A 42 14.21 23.84 -8.31
N ASN A 43 14.94 23.55 -7.23
CA ASN A 43 14.66 24.05 -5.91
C ASN A 43 15.95 24.64 -5.30
N LEU A 44 15.88 25.87 -4.81
CA LEU A 44 16.97 26.51 -4.08
C LEU A 44 16.74 26.31 -2.59
N GLY A 45 17.10 25.12 -2.10
CA GLY A 45 17.02 24.75 -0.68
C GLY A 45 18.37 24.94 0.01
N SER A 46 18.38 25.60 1.17
CA SER A 46 19.56 25.65 2.06
C SER A 46 20.84 26.22 1.43
N GLY A 47 20.72 27.11 0.43
CA GLY A 47 21.87 27.74 -0.24
C GLY A 47 22.47 26.93 -1.39
N TRP A 48 21.89 25.80 -1.79
CA TRP A 48 22.34 24.97 -2.91
C TRP A 48 21.20 24.68 -3.90
N TRP A 49 21.55 24.45 -5.16
CA TRP A 49 20.60 23.96 -6.16
C TRP A 49 20.33 22.48 -5.94
N LEU A 50 19.07 22.15 -5.68
CA LEU A 50 18.58 20.78 -5.58
C LEU A 50 17.52 20.54 -6.65
N TRP A 51 17.49 19.31 -7.16
CA TRP A 51 16.50 18.86 -8.10
C TRP A 51 15.36 18.18 -7.34
N SER A 52 14.17 18.81 -7.28
CA SER A 52 13.00 18.29 -6.57
C SER A 52 12.09 17.50 -7.51
N PHE A 53 11.58 16.37 -7.02
CA PHE A 53 10.66 15.51 -7.77
C PHE A 53 9.30 15.47 -7.10
N MET A 54 8.25 15.70 -7.89
CA MET A 54 6.88 15.44 -7.47
C MET A 54 6.41 14.12 -8.06
N GLU A 55 6.01 13.20 -7.19
CA GLU A 55 5.49 11.90 -7.57
C GLU A 55 3.98 11.87 -7.37
N MET A 56 3.26 11.56 -8.44
CA MET A 56 1.80 11.51 -8.46
C MET A 56 1.30 10.06 -8.39
N PRO A 57 0.14 9.82 -7.74
CA PRO A 57 -0.45 8.49 -7.69
C PRO A 57 -1.21 8.18 -8.98
N ARG A 58 -1.53 6.90 -9.18
CA ARG A 58 -2.49 6.48 -10.20
C ARG A 58 -3.92 6.80 -9.77
N MET A 59 -4.76 7.09 -10.77
CA MET A 59 -6.17 7.46 -10.59
C MET A 59 -7.13 6.36 -11.05
N HIS A 60 -6.63 5.18 -11.43
CA HIS A 60 -7.48 4.06 -11.80
C HIS A 60 -6.79 2.72 -11.51
N TRP A 61 -7.61 1.70 -11.27
CA TRP A 61 -7.19 0.32 -11.12
C TRP A 61 -6.74 -0.29 -12.46
N GLY A 62 -5.80 -1.23 -12.42
CA GLY A 62 -5.30 -1.93 -13.61
C GLY A 62 -3.82 -1.71 -13.89
N ALA A 63 -3.05 -1.26 -12.88
CA ALA A 63 -1.61 -1.22 -12.96
C ALA A 63 -1.00 -2.62 -12.88
N GLU A 64 0.20 -2.77 -13.44
CA GLU A 64 1.09 -3.85 -13.03
C GLU A 64 1.37 -3.72 -11.53
N ARG A 65 1.05 -4.79 -10.79
CA ARG A 65 1.15 -4.81 -9.34
C ARG A 65 2.62 -4.80 -8.93
N ARG A 66 3.01 -3.87 -8.06
CA ARG A 66 4.37 -3.78 -7.50
C ARG A 66 4.37 -3.30 -6.05
N CYS A 67 4.77 -4.17 -5.11
CA CYS A 67 4.81 -3.83 -3.70
C CYS A 67 6.17 -3.24 -3.31
N ARG A 68 6.19 -1.96 -2.91
CA ARG A 68 7.44 -1.28 -2.50
C ARG A 68 8.11 -1.95 -1.29
N PHE A 69 7.35 -2.44 -0.31
CA PHE A 69 7.91 -3.14 0.85
C PHE A 69 8.70 -4.39 0.47
N ILE A 70 8.18 -5.16 -0.48
CA ILE A 70 8.83 -6.39 -0.94
C ILE A 70 10.06 -6.05 -1.81
N HIS A 71 9.89 -5.17 -2.80
CA HIS A 71 10.96 -4.82 -3.74
C HIS A 71 12.11 -4.06 -3.09
N ASP A 72 11.81 -3.15 -2.17
CA ASP A 72 12.79 -2.31 -1.49
C ASP A 72 13.31 -2.99 -0.20
N ARG A 73 12.88 -4.23 0.09
CA ARG A 73 13.28 -5.03 1.24
C ARG A 73 13.07 -4.31 2.57
N ALA A 74 11.89 -3.71 2.72
CA ALA A 74 11.50 -2.96 3.91
C ALA A 74 10.48 -3.73 4.75
N THR A 75 10.43 -3.42 6.05
CA THR A 75 9.45 -3.92 7.01
C THR A 75 9.04 -2.81 7.97
N VAL A 76 7.94 -3.01 8.68
CA VAL A 76 7.44 -2.06 9.67
C VAL A 76 7.56 -2.69 11.06
N VAL A 77 8.24 -2.00 11.96
CA VAL A 77 8.23 -2.33 13.39
C VAL A 77 7.24 -1.40 14.08
N GLY A 78 6.19 -1.99 14.65
CA GLY A 78 5.18 -1.27 15.43
C GLY A 78 5.74 -0.74 16.75
N TRP A 79 5.00 0.19 17.37
CA TRP A 79 5.38 0.78 18.66
C TRP A 79 5.49 -0.25 19.79
N ASP A 80 4.78 -1.37 19.68
CA ASP A 80 4.77 -2.51 20.61
C ASP A 80 5.84 -3.57 20.26
N GLY A 81 6.71 -3.28 19.29
CA GLY A 81 7.76 -4.18 18.82
C GLY A 81 7.29 -5.23 17.81
N GLY A 82 5.99 -5.31 17.50
CA GLY A 82 5.47 -6.27 16.52
C GLY A 82 5.94 -5.94 15.10
N VAL A 83 6.45 -6.93 14.37
CA VAL A 83 6.97 -6.80 13.00
C VAL A 83 5.87 -7.14 12.00
N SER A 84 5.53 -6.19 11.13
CA SER A 84 4.55 -6.33 10.06
C SER A 84 5.21 -6.13 8.70
N PRO A 85 4.68 -6.77 7.63
CA PRO A 85 5.31 -6.70 6.31
C PRO A 85 5.17 -5.34 5.63
N CYS A 86 4.16 -4.54 5.98
CA CYS A 86 3.93 -3.21 5.41
C CYS A 86 3.03 -2.35 6.32
N TYR A 87 2.93 -1.05 6.01
CA TYR A 87 2.05 -0.14 6.77
C TYR A 87 0.57 -0.53 6.69
N ALA A 88 0.10 -1.05 5.55
CA ALA A 88 -1.28 -1.49 5.40
C ALA A 88 -1.62 -2.70 6.29
N LEU A 89 -0.63 -3.42 6.82
CA LEU A 89 -0.85 -4.58 7.70
C LEU A 89 -0.33 -4.33 9.12
N SER A 90 0.08 -3.10 9.45
CA SER A 90 0.66 -2.77 10.76
C SER A 90 -0.38 -2.50 11.85
N HIS A 91 -1.65 -2.34 11.50
CA HIS A 91 -2.73 -1.99 12.43
C HIS A 91 -4.09 -2.52 11.94
N ASN A 92 -5.06 -2.56 12.84
CA ASN A 92 -6.44 -2.87 12.52
C ASN A 92 -7.17 -1.60 12.10
N TYR A 93 -7.86 -1.63 10.96
CA TYR A 93 -8.67 -0.50 10.50
C TYR A 93 -9.75 -0.98 9.54
N SER A 94 -10.68 -0.10 9.22
CA SER A 94 -11.67 -0.33 8.18
C SER A 94 -11.62 0.78 7.15
N TYR A 95 -11.87 0.43 5.89
CA TYR A 95 -11.98 1.40 4.79
C TYR A 95 -12.98 0.91 3.75
N TYR A 96 -13.41 1.79 2.87
CA TYR A 96 -14.26 1.48 1.73
C TYR A 96 -13.38 1.22 0.50
N THR A 97 -13.55 0.04 -0.09
CA THR A 97 -12.88 -0.36 -1.33
C THR A 97 -13.36 0.48 -2.53
N LEU A 98 -12.70 0.35 -3.68
CA LEU A 98 -13.03 1.13 -4.90
C LEU A 98 -14.50 1.04 -5.32
N ASP A 99 -15.15 -0.09 -5.03
CA ASP A 99 -16.57 -0.34 -5.33
C ASP A 99 -17.50 -0.15 -4.12
N GLY A 100 -17.02 0.51 -3.07
CA GLY A 100 -17.84 0.89 -1.91
C GLY A 100 -18.08 -0.24 -0.90
N VAL A 101 -17.43 -1.41 -1.05
CA VAL A 101 -17.53 -2.47 -0.04
C VAL A 101 -16.70 -2.07 1.18
N LYS A 102 -17.32 -2.10 2.36
CA LYS A 102 -16.64 -1.87 3.64
C LYS A 102 -15.75 -3.05 3.97
N LYS A 103 -14.45 -2.82 3.99
CA LYS A 103 -13.44 -3.81 4.31
C LYS A 103 -12.82 -3.55 5.67
N LYS A 104 -12.62 -4.61 6.45
CA LYS A 104 -11.86 -4.63 7.70
C LYS A 104 -10.50 -5.26 7.44
N VAL A 105 -9.44 -4.50 7.64
CA VAL A 105 -8.07 -4.99 7.60
C VAL A 105 -7.65 -5.37 9.00
N ASN A 106 -7.26 -6.64 9.18
CA ASN A 106 -6.68 -7.11 10.42
C ASN A 106 -5.16 -6.99 10.36
N ARG A 107 -4.56 -6.50 11.45
CA ARG A 107 -3.12 -6.42 11.64
C ARG A 107 -2.49 -7.81 11.46
N TYR A 108 -1.34 -7.85 10.78
CA TYR A 108 -0.57 -9.07 10.60
C TYR A 108 0.83 -8.90 11.17
N VAL A 109 1.18 -9.75 12.12
CA VAL A 109 2.43 -9.71 12.88
C VAL A 109 3.15 -11.03 12.69
N LEU A 110 4.39 -10.96 12.20
CA LEU A 110 5.26 -12.10 11.88
C LEU A 110 6.28 -12.39 12.98
N GLY A 111 6.34 -11.55 14.00
CA GLY A 111 7.26 -11.68 15.14
C GLY A 111 7.28 -10.41 15.98
N ASN A 112 8.04 -10.43 17.08
CA ASN A 112 8.23 -9.24 17.92
C ASN A 112 9.71 -9.06 18.26
N VAL A 113 10.26 -7.88 17.97
CA VAL A 113 11.70 -7.57 18.17
C VAL A 113 12.13 -7.58 19.64
N THR A 114 11.19 -7.52 20.57
CA THR A 114 11.47 -7.65 22.01
C THR A 114 11.73 -9.10 22.45
N GLN A 115 11.35 -10.07 21.61
CA GLN A 115 11.44 -11.51 21.88
C GLN A 115 12.43 -12.21 20.96
N THR A 116 12.46 -11.82 19.69
CA THR A 116 13.27 -12.45 18.64
C THR A 116 14.04 -11.39 17.87
N PRO A 117 15.34 -11.58 17.58
CA PRO A 117 16.11 -10.67 16.74
C PRO A 117 15.43 -10.41 15.38
N LEU A 118 15.52 -9.18 14.87
CA LEU A 118 14.82 -8.77 13.65
C LEU A 118 15.26 -9.57 12.41
N ASP A 119 16.54 -9.91 12.33
CA ASP A 119 17.10 -10.74 11.27
C ASP A 119 16.54 -12.16 11.28
N GLU A 120 16.39 -12.77 12.45
CA GLU A 120 15.72 -14.07 12.61
C GLU A 120 14.24 -14.01 12.18
N ILE A 121 13.51 -12.96 12.57
CA ILE A 121 12.12 -12.75 12.12
C ILE A 121 12.09 -12.60 10.59
N TRP A 122 13.00 -11.82 10.02
CA TRP A 122 13.06 -11.53 8.58
C TRP A 122 13.30 -12.76 7.71
N VAL A 123 14.11 -13.71 8.20
CA VAL A 123 14.41 -14.98 7.51
C VAL A 123 13.53 -16.14 7.97
N SER A 124 12.54 -15.89 8.82
CA SER A 124 11.56 -16.90 9.21
C SER A 124 10.83 -17.45 7.99
N GLU A 125 10.49 -18.75 8.03
CA GLU A 125 9.82 -19.42 6.92
C GLU A 125 8.51 -18.71 6.52
N GLU A 126 7.68 -18.35 7.50
CA GLU A 126 6.42 -17.63 7.28
C GLU A 126 6.65 -16.31 6.54
N TYR A 127 7.62 -15.50 6.99
CA TYR A 127 7.88 -14.20 6.36
C TYR A 127 8.49 -14.37 4.96
N MET A 128 9.41 -15.32 4.76
CA MET A 128 9.96 -15.57 3.43
C MET A 128 8.89 -16.07 2.45
N GLN A 129 8.01 -16.98 2.87
CA GLN A 129 6.89 -17.45 2.06
C GLN A 129 5.95 -16.30 1.69
N TYR A 130 5.58 -15.47 2.67
CA TYR A 130 4.76 -14.28 2.44
C TYR A 130 5.39 -13.34 1.40
N ARG A 131 6.68 -13.02 1.55
CA ARG A 131 7.38 -12.13 0.62
C ARG A 131 7.50 -12.75 -0.77
N SER A 132 7.71 -14.06 -0.87
CA SER A 132 7.79 -14.77 -2.15
C SER A 132 6.47 -14.73 -2.90
N GLU A 133 5.36 -15.05 -2.24
CA GLU A 133 4.01 -15.04 -2.84
C GLU A 133 3.60 -13.64 -3.31
N VAL A 134 3.89 -12.60 -2.51
CA VAL A 134 3.60 -11.21 -2.89
C VAL A 134 4.53 -10.69 -3.97
N ALA A 135 5.80 -11.11 -4.01
CA ALA A 135 6.78 -10.65 -5.02
C ALA A 135 6.34 -10.96 -6.44
N VAL A 136 5.68 -12.11 -6.65
CA VAL A 136 5.20 -12.55 -7.96
C VAL A 136 3.69 -12.43 -8.10
N TYR A 137 3.00 -11.94 -7.05
CA TYR A 137 1.55 -11.88 -6.95
C TYR A 137 0.86 -13.19 -7.36
N HIS A 138 1.27 -14.29 -6.73
CA HIS A 138 0.75 -15.64 -6.98
C HIS A 138 -0.63 -15.87 -6.35
N PHE A 139 -1.53 -14.92 -6.59
CA PHE A 139 -2.93 -14.92 -6.18
C PHE A 139 -3.73 -14.01 -7.11
N PRO A 140 -5.03 -14.31 -7.31
CA PRO A 140 -5.87 -13.56 -8.22
C PRO A 140 -6.06 -12.12 -7.75
N SER A 141 -6.42 -11.23 -8.68
CA SER A 141 -6.85 -9.88 -8.37
C SER A 141 -8.33 -9.89 -7.97
N CYS A 142 -8.63 -9.56 -6.72
CA CYS A 142 -10.01 -9.53 -6.23
C CYS A 142 -10.88 -8.47 -6.93
N PRO A 143 -10.37 -7.24 -7.20
CA PRO A 143 -11.14 -6.22 -7.92
C PRO A 143 -11.49 -6.57 -9.36
N ASP A 144 -10.72 -7.48 -10.00
CA ASP A 144 -10.93 -7.92 -11.38
C ASP A 144 -11.77 -9.22 -11.47
N CYS A 145 -12.26 -9.73 -10.34
CA CYS A 145 -13.03 -10.97 -10.28
C CYS A 145 -14.52 -10.75 -10.59
N ASP A 146 -15.13 -11.62 -11.39
CA ASP A 146 -16.57 -11.57 -11.70
C ASP A 146 -17.47 -11.76 -10.46
N LEU A 147 -16.97 -12.46 -9.44
CA LEU A 147 -17.68 -12.72 -8.19
C LEU A 147 -17.47 -11.60 -7.15
N ARG A 148 -16.79 -10.50 -7.49
CA ARG A 148 -16.37 -9.47 -6.53
C ARG A 148 -17.52 -8.84 -5.74
N SER A 149 -18.72 -8.75 -6.32
CA SER A 149 -19.89 -8.14 -5.69
C SER A 149 -20.54 -9.01 -4.61
N THR A 150 -20.25 -10.31 -4.59
CA THR A 150 -20.84 -11.28 -3.66
C THR A 150 -19.80 -12.02 -2.81
N CYS A 151 -18.51 -11.71 -2.98
CA CYS A 151 -17.43 -12.39 -2.29
C CYS A 151 -17.12 -11.76 -0.92
N ASP A 152 -17.49 -12.45 0.15
CA ASP A 152 -17.28 -12.00 1.54
C ASP A 152 -15.80 -11.91 1.95
N LEU A 153 -14.92 -12.68 1.31
CA LEU A 153 -13.48 -12.65 1.60
C LEU A 153 -12.89 -11.24 1.43
N ARG A 154 -13.45 -10.44 0.51
CA ARG A 154 -13.04 -9.05 0.27
C ARG A 154 -13.43 -8.08 1.40
N GLN A 155 -14.38 -8.46 2.25
CA GLN A 155 -14.75 -7.67 3.43
C GLN A 155 -13.69 -7.78 4.53
N ILE A 156 -12.80 -8.75 4.43
CA ILE A 156 -11.62 -8.90 5.27
C ILE A 156 -10.36 -8.92 4.39
N ASN A 157 -9.17 -8.92 4.98
CA ASN A 157 -7.93 -9.00 4.22
C ASN A 157 -7.61 -10.43 3.76
N GLU A 158 -8.58 -11.13 3.17
CA GLU A 158 -8.43 -12.51 2.69
C GLU A 158 -8.62 -12.64 1.18
N GLY A 159 -7.96 -13.63 0.60
CA GLY A 159 -8.10 -14.05 -0.79
C GLY A 159 -8.58 -15.50 -0.89
N CYS A 160 -9.17 -15.85 -2.04
CA CYS A 160 -9.62 -17.22 -2.31
C CYS A 160 -8.47 -18.19 -2.60
N TRP A 161 -7.31 -17.69 -3.00
CA TRP A 161 -6.09 -18.44 -3.28
C TRP A 161 -4.88 -17.69 -2.73
N GLY A 162 -3.82 -18.45 -2.40
CA GLY A 162 -2.58 -17.91 -1.85
C GLY A 162 -2.63 -17.76 -0.32
N LEU A 163 -1.70 -16.96 0.20
CA LEU A 163 -1.59 -16.71 1.64
C LEU A 163 -2.58 -15.65 2.13
N ASN A 164 -3.09 -15.85 3.34
CA ASN A 164 -3.83 -14.85 4.09
C ASN A 164 -2.96 -14.31 5.24
N PRO A 165 -2.91 -12.98 5.43
CA PRO A 165 -3.70 -11.97 4.73
C PRO A 165 -3.24 -11.69 3.29
N SER A 166 -4.21 -11.53 2.38
CA SER A 166 -3.94 -11.35 0.95
C SER A 166 -3.75 -9.89 0.55
N CYS A 167 -2.90 -9.67 -0.46
CA CYS A 167 -2.71 -8.38 -1.13
C CYS A 167 -3.52 -8.26 -2.45
N ALA A 168 -4.52 -9.11 -2.66
CA ALA A 168 -5.27 -9.25 -3.91
C ALA A 168 -6.00 -7.97 -4.38
N ASP A 169 -6.32 -7.05 -3.47
CA ASP A 169 -6.96 -5.76 -3.73
C ASP A 169 -6.14 -4.56 -3.19
N CYS A 170 -4.83 -4.76 -3.01
CA CYS A 170 -3.96 -3.77 -2.37
C CYS A 170 -3.75 -2.51 -3.22
N LEU A 171 -4.35 -1.39 -2.80
CA LEU A 171 -4.23 -0.09 -3.47
C LEU A 171 -2.79 0.44 -3.53
N TRP A 172 -1.95 0.08 -2.56
CA TRP A 172 -0.54 0.47 -2.53
C TRP A 172 0.28 -0.22 -3.61
N SER A 173 -0.02 -1.49 -3.90
CA SER A 173 0.62 -2.22 -5.00
C SER A 173 0.23 -1.71 -6.38
N GLN A 174 -0.91 -1.02 -6.47
CA GLN A 174 -1.41 -0.38 -7.68
C GLN A 174 -0.93 1.06 -7.82
N ASP A 175 -0.15 1.56 -6.86
CA ASP A 175 0.34 2.94 -6.82
C ASP A 175 -0.79 3.99 -6.77
N ILE A 176 -1.99 3.58 -6.33
CA ILE A 176 -3.16 4.45 -6.12
C ILE A 176 -3.03 5.19 -4.78
N ILE A 177 -2.63 4.45 -3.74
CA ILE A 177 -2.26 5.01 -2.44
C ILE A 177 -0.76 4.88 -2.27
N ARG A 178 -0.09 5.93 -1.79
CA ARG A 178 1.35 5.95 -1.61
C ARG A 178 1.70 6.17 -0.15
N CYS A 179 2.58 5.31 0.37
CA CYS A 179 3.20 5.53 1.67
C CYS A 179 4.35 6.55 1.53
N PRO A 180 4.55 7.41 2.54
CA PRO A 180 5.74 8.26 2.62
C PRO A 180 7.04 7.44 2.75
#